data_AF-A0A1E5NXU5-F1
#
_entry.id   AF-A0A1E5NXU5-F1
#
_cell.length_a   1.000
_cell.length_b   1.000
_cell.length_c   1.000
_cell.angle_alpha   90.00
_cell.angle_beta   90.00
_cell.angle_gamma   90.00
#
_symmetry.space_group_name_H-M   'P 1'
#
loop_
_entity.id
_entity.type
_entity.pdbx_description
1 polymer ?
#
loop_
_entity_poly.entity_id
_entity_poly.type
_entity_poly.pdbx_seq_one_letter_code
_entity_poly.pdbx_strand_id
1 'polypeptide(L)'
;MPHATQTLTLPGSTDRFIVTARPDGAAAQGHQPLPEGMTTAHIVPALAGDVQPGDVVLGEFEAGPGIRTTVYLCTPYIADPHQLHQCPCDDCEECEEYAGLAYPEGYVCLRLSDTYESCVILSRAAPLAVVRHAVAAQFPPPADPEVDRFVIDGPGPLHGPYEGLRAPRTWGPWDKVSISQEVAEQLAQDLNADGAGSGLTAEWKADWLVISWTAYYQGMLSADRRYGAAGREVVEPDADGRYRIGRLWRWALHEEPSA
;
A
#
# COMPACT_ATOMS: atom_id res chain seq x y z
N MET A 1 -12.49 29.23 5.13
CA MET A 1 -12.09 29.48 6.53
C MET A 1 -10.62 29.12 6.65
N PRO A 2 -9.77 29.89 7.34
CA PRO A 2 -8.37 29.51 7.51
C PRO A 2 -8.31 28.18 8.25
N HIS A 3 -7.72 27.16 7.64
CA HIS A 3 -7.54 25.87 8.29
C HIS A 3 -6.65 26.05 9.52
N ALA A 4 -7.05 25.48 10.66
CA ALA A 4 -6.29 25.60 11.89
C ALA A 4 -4.94 24.89 11.73
N THR A 5 -3.85 25.66 11.90
CA THR A 5 -2.50 25.15 11.93
C THR A 5 -2.08 24.94 13.38
N GLN A 6 -1.57 23.75 13.72
CA GLN A 6 -1.07 23.44 15.06
C GLN A 6 0.46 23.42 15.06
N THR A 7 1.09 24.11 16.01
CA THR A 7 2.54 23.99 16.26
C THR A 7 2.75 23.03 17.43
N LEU A 8 3.59 22.03 17.21
CA LEU A 8 3.94 21.00 18.17
C LEU A 8 5.45 20.99 18.43
N THR A 9 5.85 20.42 19.55
CA THR A 9 7.24 20.16 19.92
C THR A 9 7.43 18.69 20.23
N LEU A 10 8.61 18.17 19.92
CA LEU A 10 9.03 16.83 20.29
C LEU A 10 9.95 16.94 21.53
N PRO A 11 9.78 16.11 22.57
CA PRO A 11 10.69 16.11 23.73
C PRO A 11 12.16 15.98 23.31
N GLY A 12 13.01 16.86 23.83
CA GLY A 12 14.45 16.85 23.52
C GLY A 12 14.82 17.49 22.16
N SER A 13 13.85 17.94 21.38
CA SER A 13 14.09 18.68 20.13
C SER A 13 13.92 20.18 20.32
N THR A 14 14.72 20.97 19.60
CA THR A 14 14.54 22.42 19.44
C THR A 14 13.63 22.78 18.25
N ASP A 15 13.26 21.78 17.45
CA ASP A 15 12.48 21.98 16.24
C ASP A 15 10.99 22.22 16.55
N ARG A 16 10.33 22.93 15.64
CA ARG A 16 8.90 23.19 15.65
C ARG A 16 8.25 22.42 14.53
N PHE A 17 7.28 21.58 14.89
CA PHE A 17 6.55 20.72 13.97
C PHE A 17 5.20 21.36 13.67
N ILE A 18 4.96 21.70 12.41
CA ILE A 18 3.74 22.36 11.96
C ILE A 18 2.82 21.33 11.32
N VAL A 19 1.70 21.06 11.99
CA VAL A 19 0.60 20.25 11.45
C VAL A 19 -0.28 21.17 10.63
N THR A 20 -0.22 20.99 9.32
CA THR A 20 -1.08 21.66 8.32
C THR A 20 -2.43 20.95 8.23
N ALA A 21 -3.42 21.56 7.59
CA ALA A 21 -4.62 20.81 7.23
C ALA A 21 -4.26 19.68 6.26
N ARG A 22 -4.93 18.54 6.45
CA ARG A 22 -4.88 17.46 5.49
C ARG A 22 -5.54 17.93 4.17
N PRO A 23 -5.01 17.54 2.99
CA PRO A 23 -5.65 17.89 1.72
C PRO A 23 -7.12 17.48 1.71
N ASP A 24 -7.99 18.38 1.24
CA ASP A 24 -9.43 18.16 1.09
C ASP A 24 -9.89 18.41 -0.37
N GLY A 25 -11.12 17.97 -0.69
CA GLY A 25 -11.72 18.17 -2.01
C GLY A 25 -10.89 17.60 -3.17
N ALA A 26 -10.67 18.39 -4.22
CA ALA A 26 -9.88 17.97 -5.38
C ALA A 26 -8.40 17.70 -5.04
N ALA A 27 -7.84 18.38 -4.02
CA ALA A 27 -6.48 18.13 -3.56
C ALA A 27 -6.36 16.85 -2.71
N ALA A 28 -7.48 16.32 -2.22
CA ALA A 28 -7.54 15.02 -1.56
C ALA A 28 -7.49 13.83 -2.53
N GLN A 29 -7.37 14.05 -3.84
CA GLN A 29 -7.27 12.93 -4.77
C GLN A 29 -6.06 12.06 -4.40
N GLY A 30 -6.34 10.82 -4.00
CA GLY A 30 -5.34 9.87 -3.48
C GLY A 30 -5.18 9.84 -1.96
N HIS A 31 -5.75 10.78 -1.21
CA HIS A 31 -5.73 10.77 0.25
C HIS A 31 -7.00 10.14 0.84
N GLN A 32 -6.86 8.99 1.51
CA GLN A 32 -7.96 8.39 2.28
C GLN A 32 -8.35 9.28 3.46
N PRO A 33 -9.64 9.34 3.85
CA PRO A 33 -10.06 10.09 5.04
C PRO A 33 -9.41 9.54 6.31
N LEU A 34 -9.43 10.35 7.38
CA LEU A 34 -9.12 9.83 8.72
C LEU A 34 -10.29 8.97 9.22
N PRO A 35 -10.05 8.04 10.17
CA PRO A 35 -11.13 7.38 10.89
C PRO A 35 -12.16 8.39 11.42
N GLU A 36 -13.43 8.01 11.46
CA GLU A 36 -14.51 8.92 11.86
C GLU A 36 -14.23 9.52 13.24
N GLY A 37 -14.38 10.85 13.37
CA GLY A 37 -14.08 11.59 14.60
C GLY A 37 -12.60 11.92 14.83
N MET A 38 -11.68 11.26 14.12
CA MET A 38 -10.26 11.60 14.19
C MET A 38 -9.96 12.87 13.36
N THR A 39 -9.20 13.80 13.94
CA THR A 39 -8.84 15.06 13.30
C THR A 39 -7.34 15.33 13.45
N THR A 40 -6.83 16.33 12.72
CA THR A 40 -5.42 16.76 12.84
C THR A 40 -5.05 17.26 14.23
N ALA A 41 -6.03 17.66 15.07
CA ALA A 41 -5.79 18.07 16.45
C ALA A 41 -5.29 16.94 17.36
N HIS A 42 -5.48 15.68 16.94
CA HIS A 42 -4.99 14.50 17.67
C HIS A 42 -3.56 14.12 17.31
N ILE A 43 -2.96 14.78 16.32
CA ILE A 43 -1.61 14.48 15.85
C ILE A 43 -0.59 14.93 16.88
N VAL A 44 0.40 14.09 17.14
CA VAL A 44 1.62 14.40 17.89
C VAL A 44 2.85 14.06 17.06
N PRO A 45 3.97 14.81 17.22
CA PRO A 45 5.23 14.38 16.66
C PRO A 45 5.77 13.18 17.45
N ALA A 46 6.30 12.20 16.73
CA ALA A 46 7.02 11.07 17.30
C ALA A 46 8.27 10.80 16.45
N LEU A 47 9.34 10.28 17.04
CA LEU A 47 10.38 9.67 16.24
C LEU A 47 9.90 8.29 15.77
N ALA A 48 10.31 7.86 14.58
CA ALA A 48 9.97 6.53 14.07
C ALA A 48 10.38 5.43 15.07
N GLY A 49 11.50 5.59 15.76
CA GLY A 49 11.96 4.66 16.80
C GLY A 49 11.13 4.65 18.09
N ASP A 50 10.23 5.63 18.27
CA ASP A 50 9.31 5.76 19.42
C ASP A 50 7.86 5.40 19.07
N VAL A 51 7.59 5.02 17.81
CA VAL A 51 6.28 4.51 17.38
C VAL A 51 6.03 3.17 18.07
N GLN A 52 4.81 2.98 18.57
CA GLN A 52 4.37 1.77 19.24
C GLN A 52 3.36 0.99 18.39
N PRO A 53 3.18 -0.32 18.62
CA PRO A 53 2.09 -1.07 18.01
C PRO A 53 0.74 -0.39 18.25
N GLY A 54 -0.04 -0.20 17.20
CA GLY A 54 -1.36 0.44 17.26
C GLY A 54 -1.35 1.97 17.08
N ASP A 55 -0.18 2.62 17.06
CA ASP A 55 -0.07 4.03 16.68
C ASP A 55 -0.52 4.18 15.21
N VAL A 56 -1.26 5.25 14.87
CA VAL A 56 -1.66 5.53 13.48
C VAL A 56 -0.69 6.55 12.89
N VAL A 57 0.04 6.16 11.85
CA VAL A 57 0.97 7.04 11.13
C VAL A 57 0.23 7.73 9.99
N LEU A 58 0.26 9.05 9.96
CA LEU A 58 -0.50 9.87 9.02
C LEU A 58 0.38 10.59 7.99
N GLY A 59 1.66 10.73 8.29
CA GLY A 59 2.56 11.61 7.57
C GLY A 59 3.95 11.60 8.16
N GLU A 60 4.86 12.21 7.42
CA GLU A 60 6.20 12.56 7.88
C GLU A 60 6.26 14.07 8.10
N PHE A 61 7.22 14.53 8.90
CA PHE A 61 7.59 15.95 8.89
C PHE A 61 8.77 16.15 7.96
N GLU A 62 8.77 17.25 7.21
CA GLU A 62 9.88 17.62 6.31
C GLU A 62 11.24 17.50 7.00
N ALA A 63 12.24 17.05 6.24
CA ALA A 63 13.61 16.95 6.72
C ALA A 63 14.25 18.34 6.90
N GLY A 64 15.24 18.43 7.80
CA GLY A 64 16.01 19.65 8.07
C GLY A 64 15.67 20.30 9.42
N PRO A 65 16.54 21.18 9.94
CA PRO A 65 16.36 21.78 11.26
C PRO A 65 15.35 22.93 11.27
N GLY A 66 14.85 23.28 12.46
CA GLY A 66 14.05 24.48 12.68
C GLY A 66 12.55 24.21 12.54
N ILE A 67 11.94 24.70 11.47
CA ILE A 67 10.49 24.57 11.23
C ILE A 67 10.28 23.44 10.21
N ARG A 68 9.52 22.43 10.58
CA ARG A 68 9.21 21.28 9.73
C ARG A 68 7.70 21.17 9.54
N THR A 69 7.22 21.07 8.30
CA THR A 69 5.78 20.94 8.04
C THR A 69 5.39 19.48 7.77
N THR A 70 4.13 19.12 8.04
CA THR A 70 3.63 17.77 7.79
C THR A 70 3.45 17.52 6.29
N VAL A 71 4.01 16.41 5.81
CA VAL A 71 3.74 15.79 4.51
C VAL A 71 2.87 14.57 4.77
N TYR A 72 1.60 14.66 4.41
CA TYR A 72 0.64 13.58 4.66
C TYR A 72 0.87 12.39 3.74
N LEU A 73 0.66 11.20 4.29
CA LEU A 73 0.50 9.98 3.52
C LEU A 73 -0.87 9.99 2.84
N CYS A 74 -0.89 9.43 1.64
CA CYS A 74 -2.11 9.12 0.92
C CYS A 74 -3.04 8.26 1.79
N THR A 75 -2.53 7.17 2.36
CA THR A 75 -3.29 6.35 3.32
C THR A 75 -2.59 6.29 4.67
N PRO A 76 -3.26 6.73 5.75
CA PRO A 76 -2.77 6.48 7.10
C PRO A 76 -2.77 4.98 7.38
N TYR A 77 -1.86 4.53 8.23
CA TYR A 77 -1.79 3.11 8.58
C TYR A 77 -1.55 2.92 10.07
N ILE A 78 -2.05 1.79 10.58
CA ILE A 78 -1.74 1.33 11.93
C ILE A 78 -0.35 0.72 11.90
N ALA A 79 0.56 1.28 12.68
CA ALA A 79 1.93 0.81 12.78
C ALA A 79 2.03 -0.46 13.61
N ASP A 80 2.82 -1.39 13.11
CA ASP A 80 3.31 -2.55 13.85
C ASP A 80 4.85 -2.58 13.74
N PRO A 81 5.56 -1.84 14.62
CA PRO A 81 6.99 -1.65 14.54
C PRO A 81 7.75 -2.94 14.90
N HIS A 82 8.73 -3.30 14.08
CA HIS A 82 9.57 -4.48 14.32
C HIS A 82 11.02 -4.23 13.88
N GLN A 83 11.92 -5.10 14.35
CA GLN A 83 13.31 -5.09 13.91
C GLN A 83 13.41 -5.66 12.49
N LEU A 84 14.35 -5.16 11.67
CA LEU A 84 14.50 -5.57 10.26
C LEU A 84 14.63 -7.09 10.09
N HIS A 85 15.38 -7.75 10.97
CA HIS A 85 15.59 -9.21 10.93
C HIS A 85 14.43 -10.02 11.53
N GLN A 86 13.42 -9.34 12.09
CA GLN A 86 12.19 -9.91 12.63
C GLN A 86 11.00 -9.46 11.77
N CYS A 87 11.26 -9.12 10.51
CA CYS A 87 10.20 -8.76 9.58
C CYS A 87 9.21 -9.94 9.46
N PRO A 88 7.92 -9.71 9.75
CA PRO A 88 6.90 -10.74 9.63
C PRO A 88 6.44 -10.93 8.17
N CYS A 89 6.92 -10.11 7.24
CA CYS A 89 6.67 -10.30 5.81
C CYS A 89 7.62 -11.38 5.28
N ASP A 90 7.07 -12.40 4.64
CA ASP A 90 7.87 -13.42 3.96
C ASP A 90 8.64 -12.80 2.79
N ASP A 91 9.95 -13.07 2.72
CA ASP A 91 10.89 -12.60 1.69
C ASP A 91 10.79 -11.07 1.39
N CYS A 92 10.68 -10.24 2.43
CA CYS A 92 10.66 -8.79 2.26
C CYS A 92 12.03 -8.25 1.80
N GLU A 93 12.18 -8.08 0.49
CA GLU A 93 13.40 -7.57 -0.16
C GLU A 93 13.89 -6.26 0.48
N GLU A 94 12.98 -5.33 0.82
CA GLU A 94 13.38 -4.07 1.48
C GLU A 94 13.96 -4.30 2.88
N CYS A 95 13.41 -5.22 3.68
CA CYS A 95 13.98 -5.52 4.98
C CYS A 95 15.33 -6.24 4.85
N GLU A 96 15.48 -7.16 3.88
CA GLU A 96 16.74 -7.86 3.62
C GLU A 96 17.85 -6.91 3.17
N GLU A 97 17.55 -5.99 2.24
CA GLU A 97 18.49 -4.98 1.76
C GLU A 97 19.03 -4.14 2.92
N TYR A 98 18.13 -3.65 3.79
CA TYR A 98 18.51 -2.81 4.92
C TYR A 98 19.17 -3.58 6.07
N ALA A 99 18.79 -4.85 6.27
CA ALA A 99 19.43 -5.73 7.24
C ALA A 99 20.91 -6.00 6.90
N GLY A 100 21.27 -5.95 5.61
CA GLY A 100 22.65 -6.08 5.13
C GLY A 100 23.53 -4.83 5.32
N LEU A 101 22.96 -3.68 5.74
CA LEU A 101 23.72 -2.45 5.94
C LEU A 101 24.62 -2.51 7.19
N ALA A 102 25.62 -1.63 7.25
CA ALA A 102 26.56 -1.58 8.38
C ALA A 102 25.92 -1.15 9.72
N TYR A 103 24.74 -0.52 9.68
CA TYR A 103 24.06 0.04 10.86
C TYR A 103 22.54 -0.21 10.81
N PRO A 104 22.09 -1.48 10.85
CA PRO A 104 20.66 -1.82 10.73
C PRO A 104 19.86 -1.32 11.95
N GLU A 105 20.51 -1.21 13.12
CA GLU A 105 19.95 -0.66 14.37
C GLU A 105 19.51 0.82 14.25
N GLY A 106 19.99 1.53 13.23
CA GLY A 106 19.59 2.91 12.94
C GLY A 106 18.21 3.03 12.28
N TYR A 107 17.58 1.90 11.95
CA TYR A 107 16.31 1.83 11.24
C TYR A 107 15.25 1.08 12.04
N VAL A 108 14.00 1.33 11.69
CA VAL A 108 12.83 0.58 12.15
C VAL A 108 11.99 0.25 10.94
N CYS A 109 11.45 -0.96 10.90
CA CYS A 109 10.41 -1.29 9.96
C CYS A 109 9.06 -0.99 10.61
N LEU A 110 8.26 -0.14 9.97
CA LEU A 110 6.86 0.05 10.31
C LEU A 110 6.04 -0.71 9.26
N ARG A 111 5.44 -1.84 9.66
CA ARG A 111 4.51 -2.56 8.79
C ARG A 111 3.30 -1.66 8.54
N LEU A 112 2.91 -1.52 7.27
CA LEU A 112 1.61 -0.98 6.89
C LEU A 112 0.58 -2.08 7.19
N SER A 113 0.01 -2.12 8.40
CA SER A 113 -1.01 -3.10 8.85
C SER A 113 -0.75 -4.61 8.59
N ASP A 114 -1.57 -5.45 9.21
CA ASP A 114 -1.65 -6.90 8.99
C ASP A 114 -1.91 -7.27 7.52
N THR A 115 -2.55 -6.39 6.77
CA THR A 115 -2.89 -6.66 5.38
C THR A 115 -1.71 -6.47 4.41
N TYR A 116 -0.72 -5.58 4.60
CA TYR A 116 0.24 -5.26 3.52
C TYR A 116 1.62 -5.96 3.57
N GLU A 117 2.11 -6.36 2.38
CA GLU A 117 3.45 -6.92 2.14
C GLU A 117 4.55 -5.87 2.08
N SER A 118 4.21 -4.57 2.03
CA SER A 118 5.23 -3.52 1.96
C SER A 118 5.59 -3.03 3.36
N CYS A 119 6.88 -3.17 3.66
CA CYS A 119 7.50 -2.60 4.83
C CYS A 119 7.87 -1.14 4.58
N VAL A 120 7.68 -0.28 5.57
CA VAL A 120 8.18 1.10 5.53
C VAL A 120 9.42 1.16 6.40
N ILE A 121 10.59 1.15 5.76
CA ILE A 121 11.87 1.26 6.45
C ILE A 121 12.16 2.75 6.68
N LEU A 122 12.29 3.15 7.94
CA LEU A 122 12.59 4.53 8.31
C LEU A 122 13.80 4.58 9.22
N SER A 123 14.58 5.66 9.12
CA SER A 123 15.54 5.97 10.17
C SER A 123 14.80 6.15 11.49
N ARG A 124 15.31 5.57 12.58
CA ARG A 124 14.70 5.71 13.92
C ARG A 124 14.55 7.17 14.35
N ALA A 125 15.37 8.08 13.82
CA ALA A 125 15.31 9.51 14.10
C ALA A 125 14.38 10.30 13.16
N ALA A 126 13.72 9.65 12.20
CA ALA A 126 12.78 10.30 11.30
C ALA A 126 11.55 10.80 12.10
N PRO A 127 11.18 12.08 12.01
CA PRO A 127 10.02 12.61 12.70
C PRO A 127 8.72 12.31 11.92
N LEU A 128 7.76 11.70 12.60
CA LEU A 128 6.48 11.28 12.06
C LEU A 128 5.32 12.04 12.70
N ALA A 129 4.28 12.28 11.91
CA ALA A 129 2.98 12.76 12.37
C ALA A 129 2.12 11.54 12.73
N VAL A 130 1.85 11.36 14.03
CA VAL A 130 1.23 10.15 14.57
C VAL A 130 0.03 10.49 15.44
N VAL A 131 -1.02 9.67 15.40
CA VAL A 131 -2.05 9.63 16.45
C VAL A 131 -1.75 8.41 17.33
N ARG A 132 -1.49 8.66 18.63
CA ARG A 132 -1.08 7.59 19.55
C ARG A 132 -2.16 6.53 19.72
N HIS A 133 -1.76 5.28 19.90
CA HIS A 133 -2.67 4.13 19.97
C HIS A 133 -3.80 4.34 21.00
N ALA A 134 -3.50 4.93 22.16
CA ALA A 134 -4.48 5.19 23.22
C ALA A 134 -5.56 6.20 22.82
N VAL A 135 -5.23 7.12 21.91
CA VAL A 135 -6.16 8.07 21.30
C VAL A 135 -6.86 7.44 20.11
N ALA A 136 -6.12 6.73 19.24
CA ALA A 136 -6.65 6.04 18.08
C ALA A 136 -7.74 5.02 18.44
N ALA A 137 -7.55 4.26 19.52
CA ALA A 137 -8.50 3.25 20.02
C ALA A 137 -9.84 3.82 20.50
N GLN A 138 -9.99 5.15 20.58
CA GLN A 138 -11.25 5.81 20.94
C GLN A 138 -12.14 6.07 19.72
N PHE A 139 -11.60 5.93 18.52
CA PHE A 139 -12.32 6.10 17.26
C PHE A 139 -12.72 4.73 16.70
N PRO A 140 -13.81 4.65 15.93
CA PRO A 140 -14.08 3.45 15.16
C PRO A 140 -12.86 3.15 14.26
N PRO A 141 -12.62 1.87 13.93
CA PRO A 141 -11.62 1.54 12.93
C PRO A 141 -11.89 2.31 11.62
N PRO A 142 -10.87 2.50 10.76
CA PRO A 142 -11.10 3.05 9.43
C PRO A 142 -12.29 2.35 8.78
N ALA A 143 -13.13 3.11 8.08
CA ALA A 143 -14.19 2.50 7.27
C ALA A 143 -13.56 1.45 6.35
N ASP A 144 -14.32 0.39 6.05
CA ASP A 144 -13.88 -0.63 5.11
C ASP A 144 -13.38 0.05 3.82
N PRO A 145 -12.23 -0.37 3.29
CA PRO A 145 -11.68 0.23 2.09
C PRO A 145 -12.71 0.16 0.95
N GLU A 146 -12.82 1.25 0.20
CA GLU A 146 -13.76 1.34 -0.92
C GLU A 146 -13.49 0.22 -1.94
N VAL A 147 -14.54 -0.49 -2.31
CA VAL A 147 -14.49 -1.53 -3.34
C VAL A 147 -14.64 -0.86 -4.69
N ASP A 148 -13.62 -1.01 -5.52
CA ASP A 148 -13.60 -0.56 -6.90
C ASP A 148 -13.83 -1.73 -7.85
N ARG A 149 -14.17 -1.40 -9.10
CA ARG A 149 -14.28 -2.34 -10.20
C ARG A 149 -13.11 -2.17 -11.16
N PHE A 150 -12.39 -3.25 -11.41
CA PHE A 150 -11.19 -3.27 -12.24
C PHE A 150 -11.39 -4.09 -13.51
N VAL A 151 -10.79 -3.66 -14.60
CA VAL A 151 -10.66 -4.46 -15.82
C VAL A 151 -9.19 -4.64 -16.15
N ILE A 152 -8.87 -5.72 -16.87
CA ILE A 152 -7.53 -5.94 -17.42
C ILE A 152 -7.41 -5.12 -18.71
N ASP A 153 -6.54 -4.12 -18.72
CA ASP A 153 -6.12 -3.34 -19.88
C ASP A 153 -4.84 -3.96 -20.47
N GLY A 154 -4.96 -4.71 -21.56
CA GLY A 154 -3.82 -5.42 -22.14
C GLY A 154 -4.04 -5.92 -23.57
N PRO A 155 -3.03 -6.53 -24.19
CA PRO A 155 -3.15 -7.13 -25.51
C PRO A 155 -4.02 -8.39 -25.42
N GLY A 156 -5.34 -8.22 -25.56
CA GLY A 156 -6.33 -9.28 -25.48
C GLY A 156 -7.74 -8.72 -25.29
N PRO A 157 -8.75 -9.58 -25.12
CA PRO A 157 -10.07 -9.18 -24.65
C PRO A 157 -9.99 -8.45 -23.31
N LEU A 158 -10.82 -7.43 -23.15
CA LEU A 158 -11.01 -6.81 -21.84
C LEU A 158 -11.74 -7.83 -20.95
N HIS A 159 -11.13 -8.20 -19.84
CA HIS A 159 -11.79 -9.01 -18.81
C HIS A 159 -12.17 -8.18 -17.60
N GLY A 160 -13.22 -8.61 -16.89
CA GLY A 160 -13.84 -7.92 -15.77
C GLY A 160 -15.25 -7.41 -16.08
N PRO A 161 -15.83 -6.56 -15.22
CA PRO A 161 -15.21 -5.95 -14.05
C PRO A 161 -14.99 -6.93 -12.90
N TYR A 162 -13.87 -6.77 -12.20
CA TYR A 162 -13.49 -7.49 -10.98
C TYR A 162 -13.59 -6.54 -9.79
N GLU A 163 -14.31 -6.95 -8.75
CA GLU A 163 -14.41 -6.16 -7.52
C GLU A 163 -13.16 -6.35 -6.65
N GLY A 164 -12.53 -5.25 -6.23
CA GLY A 164 -11.29 -5.31 -5.47
C GLY A 164 -10.98 -4.02 -4.71
N LEU A 165 -9.89 -4.03 -3.96
CA LEU A 165 -9.38 -2.89 -3.23
C LEU A 165 -8.09 -2.38 -3.87
N ARG A 166 -7.93 -1.07 -3.96
CA ARG A 166 -6.68 -0.44 -4.43
C ARG A 166 -5.56 -0.59 -3.42
N ALA A 167 -4.32 -0.62 -3.92
CA ALA A 167 -3.15 -0.35 -3.11
C ALA A 167 -3.19 1.11 -2.55
N PRO A 168 -2.86 1.32 -1.27
CA PRO A 168 -3.20 2.54 -0.53
C PRO A 168 -2.32 3.78 -0.80
N ARG A 169 -1.31 3.76 -1.67
CA ARG A 169 -0.33 4.88 -1.75
C ARG A 169 -0.43 5.77 -2.98
N THR A 170 -0.67 5.20 -4.14
CA THR A 170 -0.98 5.87 -5.41
C THR A 170 -1.21 4.73 -6.36
N TRP A 171 -2.46 4.34 -6.58
CA TRP A 171 -2.73 3.22 -7.47
C TRP A 171 -2.43 3.62 -8.91
N GLY A 172 -1.40 3.01 -9.48
CA GLY A 172 -1.07 3.02 -10.88
C GLY A 172 -1.56 1.74 -11.58
N PRO A 173 -1.59 1.73 -12.92
CA PRO A 173 -2.09 0.59 -13.68
C PRO A 173 -1.36 -0.73 -13.41
N TRP A 174 -0.12 -0.70 -12.94
CA TRP A 174 0.66 -1.93 -12.69
C TRP A 174 0.63 -2.40 -11.24
N ASP A 175 -0.01 -1.64 -10.35
CA ASP A 175 -0.04 -1.98 -8.93
C ASP A 175 -0.93 -3.17 -8.63
N LYS A 176 -0.66 -3.84 -7.50
CA LYS A 176 -1.50 -4.94 -7.03
C LYS A 176 -2.89 -4.43 -6.66
N VAL A 177 -3.91 -5.22 -7.01
CA VAL A 177 -5.29 -5.08 -6.54
C VAL A 177 -5.57 -6.24 -5.59
N SER A 178 -6.23 -5.97 -4.45
CA SER A 178 -6.65 -7.01 -3.49
C SER A 178 -8.08 -7.45 -3.80
N ILE A 179 -8.24 -8.68 -4.28
CA ILE A 179 -9.53 -9.27 -4.67
C ILE A 179 -9.92 -10.42 -3.73
N SER A 180 -11.22 -10.70 -3.58
CA SER A 180 -11.67 -11.86 -2.81
C SER A 180 -11.33 -13.16 -3.54
N GLN A 181 -11.42 -14.31 -2.84
CA GLN A 181 -11.26 -15.61 -3.47
C GLN A 181 -12.21 -15.82 -4.65
N GLU A 182 -13.49 -15.49 -4.49
CA GLU A 182 -14.49 -15.62 -5.56
C GLU A 182 -14.11 -14.83 -6.81
N VAL A 183 -13.63 -13.59 -6.63
CA VAL A 183 -13.17 -12.76 -7.75
C VAL A 183 -11.86 -13.30 -8.34
N ALA A 184 -10.98 -13.90 -7.54
CA ALA A 184 -9.77 -14.57 -8.02
C ALA A 184 -10.08 -15.83 -8.82
N GLU A 185 -11.11 -16.59 -8.43
CA GLU A 185 -11.60 -17.75 -9.18
C GLU A 185 -12.19 -17.33 -10.53
N GLN A 186 -12.98 -16.25 -10.56
CA GLN A 186 -13.50 -15.67 -11.81
C GLN A 186 -12.35 -15.21 -12.72
N LEU A 187 -11.39 -14.48 -12.18
CA LEU A 187 -10.18 -14.05 -12.90
C LEU A 187 -9.43 -15.25 -13.50
N ALA A 188 -9.23 -16.33 -12.73
CA ALA A 188 -8.54 -17.52 -13.20
C ALA A 188 -9.29 -18.21 -14.35
N GLN A 189 -10.63 -18.26 -14.28
CA GLN A 189 -11.47 -18.79 -15.36
C GLN A 189 -11.34 -17.95 -16.64
N ASP A 190 -11.39 -16.62 -16.50
CA ASP A 190 -11.27 -15.69 -17.62
C ASP A 190 -9.89 -15.78 -18.30
N LEU A 191 -8.81 -15.85 -17.51
CA LEU A 191 -7.45 -16.04 -18.03
C LEU A 191 -7.30 -17.35 -18.82
N ASN A 192 -7.94 -18.43 -18.36
CA ASN A 192 -7.86 -19.74 -19.00
C ASN A 192 -8.76 -19.86 -20.23
N ALA A 193 -9.90 -19.15 -20.27
CA ALA A 193 -10.78 -19.11 -21.44
C ALA A 193 -10.05 -18.56 -22.68
N ASP A 194 -9.11 -17.63 -22.47
CA ASP A 194 -8.31 -17.00 -23.52
C ASP A 194 -6.90 -17.60 -23.70
N GLY A 195 -6.56 -18.64 -22.92
CA GLY A 195 -5.19 -19.13 -22.74
C GLY A 195 -4.47 -19.60 -24.01
N ALA A 196 -5.20 -19.91 -25.09
CA ALA A 196 -4.60 -20.27 -26.37
C ALA A 196 -4.00 -19.06 -27.13
N GLY A 197 -4.49 -17.85 -26.86
CA GLY A 197 -4.09 -16.62 -27.57
C GLY A 197 -3.35 -15.60 -26.72
N SER A 198 -3.65 -15.53 -25.41
CA SER A 198 -3.04 -14.54 -24.51
C SER A 198 -1.62 -14.92 -24.09
N GLY A 199 -1.31 -16.21 -23.97
CA GLY A 199 -0.06 -16.68 -23.38
C GLY A 199 -0.01 -16.50 -21.85
N LEU A 200 -1.17 -16.29 -21.22
CA LEU A 200 -1.41 -16.34 -19.78
C LEU A 200 -2.31 -17.53 -19.44
N THR A 201 -2.07 -18.16 -18.29
CA THR A 201 -2.92 -19.22 -17.71
C THR A 201 -2.89 -19.10 -16.20
N ALA A 202 -3.89 -19.65 -15.53
CA ALA A 202 -3.96 -19.69 -14.08
C ALA A 202 -4.39 -21.07 -13.59
N GLU A 203 -3.82 -21.55 -12.48
CA GLU A 203 -4.24 -22.80 -11.84
C GLU A 203 -4.27 -22.63 -10.32
N TRP A 204 -5.20 -23.33 -9.67
CA TRP A 204 -5.27 -23.39 -8.22
C TRP A 204 -4.43 -24.55 -7.68
N LYS A 205 -3.61 -24.29 -6.66
CA LYS A 205 -2.87 -25.31 -5.89
C LYS A 205 -3.21 -25.14 -4.42
N ALA A 206 -4.08 -26.00 -3.92
CA ALA A 206 -4.74 -25.78 -2.62
C ALA A 206 -5.44 -24.42 -2.61
N ASP A 207 -5.05 -23.52 -1.72
CA ASP A 207 -5.53 -22.15 -1.58
C ASP A 207 -4.65 -21.13 -2.31
N TRP A 208 -3.66 -21.55 -3.08
CA TRP A 208 -2.79 -20.64 -3.82
C TRP A 208 -3.22 -20.53 -5.28
N LEU A 209 -3.22 -19.31 -5.80
CA LEU A 209 -3.41 -19.05 -7.22
C LEU A 209 -2.04 -18.96 -7.91
N VAL A 210 -1.79 -19.85 -8.87
CA VAL A 210 -0.55 -19.83 -9.66
C VAL A 210 -0.86 -19.29 -11.04
N ILE A 211 -0.32 -18.12 -11.37
CA ILE A 211 -0.46 -17.49 -12.68
C ILE A 211 0.82 -17.75 -13.47
N SER A 212 0.71 -18.32 -14.66
CA SER A 212 1.85 -18.63 -15.53
C SER A 212 1.76 -17.83 -16.83
N TRP A 213 2.90 -17.32 -17.30
CA TRP A 213 3.00 -16.62 -18.57
C TRP A 213 4.09 -17.19 -19.46
N THR A 214 3.86 -17.08 -20.76
CA THR A 214 4.83 -17.43 -21.79
C THR A 214 5.82 -16.29 -22.05
N ALA A 215 6.95 -16.62 -22.67
CA ALA A 215 7.91 -15.63 -23.18
C ALA A 215 7.26 -14.66 -24.18
N TYR A 216 6.31 -15.16 -24.98
CA TYR A 216 5.53 -14.36 -25.93
C TYR A 216 4.73 -13.27 -25.23
N TYR A 217 3.98 -13.63 -24.17
CA TYR A 217 3.18 -12.68 -23.40
C TYR A 217 4.03 -11.54 -22.84
N GLN A 218 5.12 -11.89 -22.15
CA GLN A 218 6.02 -10.89 -21.56
C GLN A 218 6.59 -9.97 -22.65
N GLY A 219 6.98 -10.54 -23.80
CA GLY A 219 7.47 -9.78 -24.95
C GLY A 219 6.45 -8.79 -25.54
N MET A 220 5.13 -8.97 -25.30
CA MET A 220 4.10 -8.01 -25.70
C MET A 220 4.00 -6.81 -24.75
N LEU A 221 4.33 -6.98 -23.48
CA LEU A 221 4.29 -5.91 -22.46
C LEU A 221 5.54 -5.04 -22.50
N SER A 222 6.68 -5.61 -22.88
CA SER A 222 7.94 -4.87 -23.04
C SER A 222 7.92 -3.99 -24.29
N ALA A 223 8.34 -2.73 -24.15
CA ALA A 223 8.60 -1.85 -25.28
C ALA A 223 9.72 -2.40 -26.20
N ASP A 224 10.62 -3.22 -25.66
CA ASP A 224 11.60 -3.97 -26.42
C ASP A 224 11.12 -5.43 -26.57
N ARG A 225 10.43 -5.71 -27.69
CA ARG A 225 9.83 -7.02 -28.05
C ARG A 225 10.84 -8.17 -28.21
N ARG A 226 12.11 -7.98 -27.86
CA ARG A 226 13.20 -8.93 -28.12
C ARG A 226 13.50 -9.90 -26.98
N TYR A 227 13.02 -9.65 -25.76
CA TYR A 227 13.33 -10.53 -24.63
C TYR A 227 12.21 -10.54 -23.58
N GLY A 228 11.40 -11.60 -23.62
CA GLY A 228 10.57 -11.98 -22.48
C GLY A 228 10.90 -13.37 -21.99
N ALA A 229 11.10 -13.52 -20.69
CA ALA A 229 11.21 -14.82 -20.05
C ALA A 229 9.80 -15.34 -19.71
N ALA A 230 9.54 -16.61 -20.03
CA ALA A 230 8.41 -17.31 -19.43
C ALA A 230 8.60 -17.38 -17.92
N GLY A 231 7.50 -17.39 -17.17
CA GLY A 231 7.56 -17.36 -15.73
C GLY A 231 6.24 -17.74 -15.09
N ARG A 232 6.23 -17.69 -13.77
CA ARG A 232 5.07 -17.91 -12.94
C ARG A 232 5.12 -17.03 -11.70
N GLU A 233 3.96 -16.64 -11.22
CA GLU A 233 3.75 -15.96 -9.94
C GLU A 233 2.82 -16.83 -9.11
N VAL A 234 3.20 -17.06 -7.86
CA VAL A 234 2.37 -17.73 -6.87
C VAL A 234 1.77 -16.63 -6.02
N VAL A 235 0.44 -16.59 -5.96
CA VAL A 235 -0.33 -15.60 -5.20
C VAL A 235 -1.01 -16.33 -4.06
N GLU A 236 -0.52 -16.08 -2.86
CA GLU A 236 -1.08 -16.60 -1.61
C GLU A 236 -2.15 -15.63 -1.07
N PRO A 237 -3.18 -16.14 -0.37
CA PRO A 237 -4.14 -15.27 0.31
C PRO A 237 -3.46 -14.54 1.48
N ASP A 238 -3.79 -13.26 1.67
CA ASP A 238 -3.38 -12.49 2.84
C ASP A 238 -4.16 -12.91 4.11
N ALA A 239 -3.87 -12.24 5.24
CA ALA A 239 -4.50 -12.54 6.52
C ALA A 239 -6.04 -12.42 6.51
N ASP A 240 -6.60 -11.66 5.55
CA ASP A 240 -8.05 -11.51 5.35
C ASP A 240 -8.61 -12.50 4.31
N GLY A 241 -7.80 -13.42 3.80
CA GLY A 241 -8.18 -14.36 2.76
C GLY A 241 -8.28 -13.75 1.35
N ARG A 242 -7.64 -12.60 1.11
CA ARG A 242 -7.70 -11.88 -0.18
C ARG A 242 -6.43 -12.08 -0.99
N TYR A 243 -6.57 -12.07 -2.31
CA TYR A 243 -5.48 -12.33 -3.27
C TYR A 243 -5.00 -11.01 -3.86
N ARG A 244 -3.69 -10.80 -3.86
CA ARG A 244 -3.07 -9.53 -4.29
C ARG A 244 -2.38 -9.71 -5.62
N ILE A 245 -3.00 -9.21 -6.69
CA ILE A 245 -2.58 -9.50 -8.05
C ILE A 245 -2.24 -8.19 -8.78
N GLY A 246 -1.05 -8.11 -9.37
CA GLY A 246 -0.60 -6.95 -10.13
C GLY A 246 0.66 -7.27 -10.93
N ARG A 247 1.28 -6.26 -11.55
CA ARG A 247 2.54 -6.33 -12.33
C ARG A 247 2.52 -7.22 -13.59
N LEU A 248 1.58 -8.16 -13.70
CA LEU A 248 1.44 -9.05 -14.86
C LEU A 248 0.73 -8.36 -16.03
N TRP A 249 -0.23 -7.47 -15.75
CA TRP A 249 -0.96 -6.67 -16.73
C TRP A 249 -1.24 -5.28 -16.18
N ARG A 250 -1.79 -4.40 -17.03
CA ARG A 250 -2.31 -3.12 -16.56
C ARG A 250 -3.75 -3.32 -16.10
N TRP A 251 -4.07 -2.83 -14.93
CA TRP A 251 -5.42 -2.63 -14.47
C TRP A 251 -5.93 -1.26 -14.94
N ALA A 252 -7.21 -1.20 -15.27
CA ALA A 252 -7.95 0.05 -15.43
C ALA A 252 -9.19 0.04 -14.55
N LEU A 253 -9.61 1.21 -14.09
CA LEU A 253 -10.88 1.35 -13.38
C LEU A 253 -12.03 1.24 -14.38
N HIS A 254 -13.04 0.46 -14.01
CA HIS A 254 -14.28 0.36 -14.74
C HIS A 254 -15.22 1.47 -14.28
N GLU A 255 -15.27 2.54 -15.05
CA GLU A 255 -16.30 3.57 -14.89
C GLU A 255 -17.58 3.10 -15.59
N GLU A 256 -18.67 2.93 -14.84
CA GLU A 256 -19.97 2.78 -15.48
C GLU A 256 -20.28 4.08 -16.25
N PRO A 257 -20.76 4.00 -17.52
CA PRO A 257 -21.14 5.20 -18.24
C PRO A 257 -22.23 5.92 -17.44
N SER A 258 -21.99 7.18 -17.11
CA SER A 258 -22.97 8.00 -16.37
C SER A 258 -24.25 8.05 -17.19
N ALA A 259 -25.34 7.56 -16.59
CA ALA A 259 -26.67 7.50 -17.21
C ALA A 259 -27.25 8.88 -17.54
#